data_AF-A0A7C4UZ45-F1
#
_entry.id   AF-A0A7C4UZ45-F1
#
_cell.length_a   1.000
_cell.length_b   1.000
_cell.length_c   1.000
_cell.angle_alpha   90.00
_cell.angle_beta   90.00
_cell.angle_gamma   90.00
#
_symmetry.space_group_name_H-M   'P 1'
#
loop_
_entity.id
_entity.type
_entity.pdbx_description
1 polymer ?
#
loop_
_entity_poly.entity_id
_entity_poly.type
_entity_poly.pdbx_seq_one_letter_code
_entity_poly.pdbx_strand_id
1 'polypeptide(L)'
;MNNQGIVFTRPRDTISFFIGLFLAIVGVLPVLITLKVVSWALPSFMTKLPFSIAIWVIAVAGLYVVIDGFIEPPAHNLHWILIIAGLVLFVIGLLPILYNFGVIGFNLGSFLNSLLIYQSIITVEGILLMIGGLTEH
;
A
#
# COMPACT_ATOMS: atom_id res chain seq x y z
N MET A 1 10.90 28.69 -17.27
CA MET A 1 10.39 27.40 -16.76
C MET A 1 10.91 27.25 -15.35
N ASN A 2 10.07 27.48 -14.34
CA ASN A 2 10.46 27.23 -12.95
C ASN A 2 10.62 25.72 -12.79
N ASN A 3 11.83 25.29 -12.44
CA ASN A 3 12.12 23.90 -12.14
C ASN A 3 11.58 23.63 -10.74
N GLN A 4 10.28 23.33 -10.64
CA GLN A 4 9.70 22.83 -9.40
C GLN A 4 10.15 21.38 -9.26
N GLY A 5 11.35 21.23 -8.68
CA GLY A 5 11.84 19.93 -8.25
C GLY A 5 10.99 19.41 -7.10
N ILE A 6 11.02 18.10 -6.90
CA ILE A 6 10.37 17.46 -5.76
C ILE A 6 10.96 18.06 -4.48
N VAL A 7 10.15 18.79 -3.71
CA VAL A 7 10.56 19.36 -2.42
C VAL A 7 9.91 18.56 -1.30
N PHE A 8 10.72 17.81 -0.56
CA PHE A 8 10.28 17.19 0.69
C PHE A 8 10.28 18.24 1.79
N THR A 9 9.10 18.76 2.13
CA THR A 9 8.99 19.85 3.11
C THR A 9 9.00 19.35 4.55
N ARG A 10 8.52 18.12 4.79
CA ARG A 10 8.47 17.51 6.13
C ARG A 10 9.13 16.14 6.13
N PRO A 11 9.80 15.73 7.22
CA PRO A 11 10.39 14.40 7.35
C PRO A 11 9.39 13.25 7.08
N ARG A 12 8.11 13.46 7.44
CA ARG A 12 7.05 12.48 7.19
C ARG A 12 6.81 12.24 5.69
N ASP A 13 6.92 13.28 4.85
CA ASP A 13 6.60 13.19 3.42
C ASP A 13 7.64 12.33 2.72
N THR A 14 8.91 12.50 3.11
CA THR A 14 10.03 11.64 2.71
C THR A 14 9.80 10.18 3.12
N ILE A 15 9.38 9.95 4.36
CA ILE A 15 9.12 8.60 4.89
C ILE A 15 7.96 7.95 4.12
N SER A 16 6.83 8.65 3.95
CA SER A 16 5.67 8.19 3.18
C SER A 16 6.07 7.84 1.74
N PHE A 17 6.88 8.68 1.10
CA PHE A 17 7.35 8.45 -0.25
C PHE A 17 8.19 7.18 -0.37
N PHE A 18 9.18 6.98 0.52
CA PHE A 18 10.03 5.78 0.47
C PHE A 18 9.27 4.50 0.84
N ILE A 19 8.35 4.57 1.81
CA ILE A 19 7.47 3.44 2.15
C ILE A 19 6.57 3.10 0.95
N GLY A 20 5.97 4.11 0.33
CA GLY A 20 5.16 3.94 -0.87
C GLY A 20 5.95 3.34 -2.03
N LEU A 21 7.15 3.85 -2.29
CA LEU A 21 8.04 3.31 -3.33
C LEU A 21 8.41 1.86 -3.06
N PHE A 22 8.75 1.53 -1.81
CA PHE A 22 9.06 0.16 -1.43
C PHE A 22 7.85 -0.77 -1.65
N LEU A 23 6.67 -0.37 -1.19
CA LEU A 23 5.43 -1.14 -1.40
C LEU A 23 5.11 -1.29 -2.90
N ALA A 24 5.23 -0.23 -3.69
CA ALA A 24 5.00 -0.27 -5.12
C ALA A 24 5.96 -1.25 -5.82
N ILE A 25 7.25 -1.25 -5.46
CA ILE A 25 8.23 -2.21 -5.99
C ILE A 25 7.85 -3.64 -5.57
N VAL A 26 7.53 -3.85 -4.30
CA VAL A 26 7.15 -5.17 -3.77
C VAL A 26 5.86 -5.69 -4.42
N GLY A 27 4.93 -4.81 -4.79
CA GLY A 27 3.69 -5.16 -5.48
C GLY A 27 3.88 -5.42 -6.99
N VAL A 28 4.59 -4.55 -7.68
CA VAL A 28 4.77 -4.63 -9.14
C VAL A 28 5.64 -5.81 -9.54
N LEU A 29 6.71 -6.07 -8.78
CA LEU A 29 7.73 -7.04 -9.16
C LEU A 29 7.20 -8.48 -9.29
N PRO A 30 6.38 -9.01 -8.37
CA PRO A 30 5.75 -10.32 -8.53
C PRO A 30 4.76 -10.38 -9.70
N VAL A 31 4.07 -9.26 -10.02
CA VAL A 31 3.16 -9.20 -11.18
C VAL A 31 3.97 -9.33 -12.47
N LEU A 32 5.06 -8.58 -12.63
CA LEU A 32 5.93 -8.65 -13.81
C LEU A 32 6.51 -10.05 -14.03
N ILE A 33 6.85 -10.76 -12.96
CA ILE A 33 7.36 -12.14 -13.04
C ILE A 33 6.25 -13.13 -13.39
N THR A 34 5.06 -12.95 -12.82
CA THR A 34 3.90 -13.79 -13.16
C THR A 34 3.50 -13.64 -14.63
N LEU A 35 3.63 -12.43 -15.17
CA LEU A 35 3.42 -12.11 -16.59
C LEU A 35 4.58 -12.53 -17.49
N LYS A 36 5.65 -13.11 -16.94
CA LYS A 36 6.89 -13.49 -17.67
C LYS A 36 7.54 -12.33 -18.44
N VAL A 37 7.25 -11.08 -18.06
CA VAL A 37 7.96 -9.89 -18.57
C VAL A 37 9.42 -9.93 -18.12
N VAL A 38 9.65 -10.56 -16.97
CA VAL A 38 10.92 -10.63 -16.28
C VAL A 38 11.24 -12.10 -15.99
N SER A 39 12.44 -12.56 -16.36
CA SER A 39 12.83 -13.97 -16.30
C SER A 39 13.64 -14.38 -15.06
N TRP A 40 14.06 -13.44 -14.22
CA TRP A 40 14.83 -13.76 -13.02
C TRP A 40 13.92 -14.26 -11.90
N ALA A 41 14.43 -15.23 -11.14
CA ALA A 41 13.73 -15.77 -9.98
C ALA A 41 13.83 -14.79 -8.80
N LEU A 42 12.70 -14.53 -8.14
CA LEU A 42 12.70 -13.82 -6.87
C LEU A 42 13.43 -14.65 -5.80
N PRO A 43 14.22 -14.00 -4.93
CA PRO A 43 14.67 -14.63 -3.70
C PRO A 43 13.50 -15.27 -2.94
N SER A 44 13.70 -16.47 -2.39
CA SER A 44 12.65 -17.26 -1.75
C SER A 44 11.99 -16.58 -0.55
N PHE A 45 12.66 -15.61 0.08
CA PHE A 45 12.06 -14.80 1.13
C PHE A 45 10.96 -13.87 0.58
N MET A 46 11.07 -13.37 -0.65
CA MET A 46 10.04 -12.51 -1.25
C MET A 46 8.76 -13.28 -1.62
N THR A 47 8.87 -14.61 -1.79
CA THR A 47 7.73 -15.47 -2.14
C THR A 47 7.08 -16.14 -0.93
N LYS A 48 7.83 -16.38 0.16
CA LYS A 48 7.33 -17.12 1.35
C LYS A 48 7.06 -16.26 2.58
N LEU A 49 7.77 -15.15 2.74
CA LEU A 49 7.61 -14.23 3.86
C LEU A 49 6.43 -13.23 3.73
N PRO A 50 5.83 -12.94 2.55
CA PRO A 50 4.91 -11.82 2.44
C PRO A 50 3.57 -12.07 3.15
N PHE A 51 3.05 -13.30 3.18
CA PHE A 51 1.66 -13.47 3.64
C PHE A 51 1.44 -13.12 5.11
N SER A 52 2.39 -13.39 6.00
CA SER A 52 2.22 -13.05 7.43
C SER A 52 2.52 -11.58 7.68
N ILE A 53 3.72 -11.11 7.36
CA ILE A 53 4.17 -9.75 7.74
C ILE A 53 3.60 -8.68 6.82
N ALA A 54 3.47 -8.93 5.52
CA ALA A 54 2.97 -7.92 4.61
C ALA A 54 1.49 -7.60 4.85
N ILE A 55 0.69 -8.56 5.34
CA ILE A 55 -0.69 -8.27 5.77
C ILE A 55 -0.73 -7.26 6.91
N TRP A 56 0.17 -7.36 7.90
CA TRP A 56 0.29 -6.36 8.96
C TRP A 56 0.77 -5.01 8.42
N VAL A 57 1.73 -5.02 7.51
CA VAL A 57 2.23 -3.80 6.88
C VAL A 57 1.13 -3.08 6.10
N ILE A 58 0.31 -3.81 5.35
CA ILE A 58 -0.85 -3.26 4.63
C ILE A 58 -1.85 -2.65 5.60
N ALA A 59 -2.19 -3.34 6.69
CA ALA A 59 -3.11 -2.79 7.68
C ALA A 59 -2.56 -1.49 8.29
N VAL A 60 -1.28 -1.46 8.68
CA VAL A 60 -0.64 -0.24 9.22
C VAL A 60 -0.55 0.86 8.18
N ALA A 61 -0.22 0.53 6.92
CA ALA A 61 -0.16 1.47 5.82
C ALA A 61 -1.55 2.07 5.50
N GLY A 62 -2.60 1.24 5.44
CA GLY A 62 -3.97 1.70 5.26
C GLY A 62 -4.41 2.65 6.38
N LEU A 63 -4.11 2.32 7.64
CA LEU A 63 -4.37 3.20 8.77
C LEU A 63 -3.61 4.53 8.65
N TYR A 64 -2.35 4.48 8.20
CA TYR A 64 -1.55 5.67 7.98
C TYR A 64 -2.13 6.57 6.88
N VAL A 65 -2.59 5.99 5.76
CA VAL A 65 -3.28 6.73 4.69
C VAL A 65 -4.56 7.40 5.20
N VAL A 66 -5.31 6.76 6.10
CA VAL A 66 -6.48 7.39 6.76
C VAL A 66 -6.05 8.61 7.58
N ILE A 67 -4.98 8.48 8.36
CA ILE A 67 -4.46 9.58 9.19
C ILE A 67 -4.02 10.75 8.31
N ASP A 68 -3.29 10.47 7.22
CA ASP A 68 -2.89 11.50 6.24
C ASP A 68 -4.11 12.18 5.62
N GLY A 69 -5.15 11.41 5.29
CA GLY A 69 -6.43 11.95 4.83
C GLY A 69 -7.07 12.93 5.82
N PHE A 70 -7.07 12.62 7.13
CA PHE A 70 -7.59 13.54 8.16
C PHE A 70 -6.75 14.80 8.37
N ILE A 71 -5.45 14.74 8.09
CA ILE A 71 -4.53 15.88 8.20
C ILE A 71 -4.65 16.81 6.98
N GLU A 72 -5.02 16.27 5.83
CA GLU A 72 -5.18 17.03 4.58
C GLU A 72 -6.32 18.05 4.67
N PRO A 73 -6.16 19.29 4.20
CA PRO A 73 -7.20 20.32 4.29
C PRO A 73 -8.50 19.87 3.60
N PRO A 74 -9.68 20.02 4.25
CA PRO A 74 -10.95 19.50 3.76
C PRO A 74 -11.44 20.17 2.46
N ALA A 75 -10.81 21.27 2.05
CA ALA A 75 -11.10 21.97 0.79
C ALA A 75 -10.56 21.24 -0.45
N HIS A 76 -9.60 20.31 -0.29
CA HIS A 76 -9.05 19.54 -1.40
C HIS A 76 -9.82 18.22 -1.58
N ASN A 77 -10.20 17.90 -2.83
CA ASN A 77 -10.84 16.61 -3.16
C ASN A 77 -9.99 15.40 -2.75
N LEU A 78 -8.67 15.58 -2.61
CA LEU A 78 -7.74 14.56 -2.15
C LEU A 78 -8.04 14.05 -0.73
N HIS A 79 -8.59 14.92 0.15
CA HIS A 79 -8.95 14.59 1.52
C HIS A 79 -9.86 13.35 1.60
N TRP A 80 -10.99 13.41 0.88
CA TRP A 80 -11.96 12.31 0.89
C TRP A 80 -11.43 11.06 0.18
N ILE A 81 -10.63 11.23 -0.87
CA ILE A 81 -10.02 10.10 -1.59
C ILE A 81 -9.07 9.34 -0.68
N LEU A 82 -8.20 10.03 0.06
CA LEU A 82 -7.26 9.41 0.99
C LEU A 82 -7.99 8.71 2.15
N ILE A 83 -8.99 9.35 2.75
CA ILE A 83 -9.76 8.73 3.84
C ILE A 83 -10.47 7.46 3.36
N ILE A 84 -11.19 7.52 2.24
CA ILE A 84 -11.95 6.38 1.72
C ILE A 84 -11.00 5.27 1.28
N ALA A 85 -9.94 5.60 0.54
CA ALA A 85 -8.94 4.63 0.11
C ALA A 85 -8.27 3.98 1.32
N GLY A 86 -7.74 4.77 2.26
CA GLY A 86 -7.09 4.26 3.46
C GLY A 86 -8.00 3.35 4.29
N LEU A 87 -9.29 3.66 4.40
CA LEU A 87 -10.23 2.86 5.18
C LEU A 87 -10.52 1.52 4.49
N VAL A 88 -10.69 1.51 3.18
CA VAL A 88 -10.82 0.27 2.39
C VAL A 88 -9.58 -0.59 2.56
N LEU A 89 -8.38 0.00 2.47
CA LEU A 89 -7.11 -0.72 2.61
C LEU A 89 -6.91 -1.27 4.03
N PHE A 90 -7.20 -0.45 5.04
CA PHE A 90 -7.15 -0.86 6.44
C PHE A 90 -8.04 -2.07 6.69
N VAL A 91 -9.28 -2.04 6.19
CA VAL A 91 -10.23 -3.15 6.32
C VAL A 91 -9.73 -4.39 5.57
N ILE A 92 -9.22 -4.24 4.34
CA ILE A 92 -8.66 -5.35 3.56
C ILE A 92 -7.48 -6.01 4.28
N GLY A 93 -6.58 -5.23 4.89
CA GLY A 93 -5.45 -5.75 5.67
C GLY A 93 -5.87 -6.35 7.02
N LEU A 94 -6.85 -5.75 7.70
CA LEU A 94 -7.28 -6.16 9.03
C LEU A 94 -8.10 -7.46 9.02
N LEU A 95 -8.92 -7.68 8.00
CA LEU A 95 -9.78 -8.87 7.90
C LEU A 95 -9.03 -10.21 7.97
N PRO A 96 -7.96 -10.46 7.19
CA PRO A 96 -7.19 -11.69 7.32
C PRO A 96 -6.49 -11.82 8.68
N ILE A 97 -6.12 -10.70 9.33
CA ILE A 97 -5.57 -10.73 10.70
C ILE A 97 -6.65 -11.24 11.67
N LEU A 98 -7.83 -10.61 11.65
CA LEU A 98 -8.96 -10.99 12.52
C LEU A 98 -9.40 -12.44 12.31
N TYR A 99 -9.38 -12.92 11.07
CA TYR A 99 -9.68 -14.32 10.75
C TYR A 99 -8.64 -15.28 11.35
N ASN A 100 -7.34 -14.97 11.22
CA ASN A 100 -6.28 -15.81 11.79
C ASN A 100 -6.33 -15.89 13.33
N PHE A 101 -6.84 -14.86 13.99
CA PHE A 101 -7.08 -14.87 15.44
C PHE A 101 -8.42 -15.50 15.85
N GLY A 102 -9.23 -15.96 14.90
CA GLY A 102 -10.55 -16.56 15.18
C GLY A 102 -11.60 -15.56 15.66
N VAL A 103 -11.38 -14.25 15.46
CA VAL A 103 -12.33 -13.20 15.86
C VAL A 103 -13.54 -13.18 14.91
N ILE A 104 -13.33 -13.49 13.62
CA ILE A 104 -14.38 -13.55 12.60
C ILE A 104 -14.40 -14.93 11.92
N GLY A 105 -15.60 -15.40 11.55
CA GLY A 105 -15.79 -16.73 10.96
C GLY A 105 -15.73 -16.80 9.43
N PHE A 106 -15.66 -15.65 8.74
CA PHE A 106 -15.62 -15.60 7.27
C PHE A 106 -14.21 -15.27 6.77
N ASN A 107 -13.81 -15.92 5.68
CA ASN A 107 -12.47 -15.79 5.10
C ASN A 107 -12.54 -15.13 3.71
N LEU A 108 -12.20 -13.84 3.64
CA LEU A 108 -11.94 -13.17 2.36
C LEU A 108 -10.56 -13.53 1.78
N GLY A 109 -9.72 -14.21 2.56
CA GLY A 109 -8.43 -14.73 2.15
C GLY A 109 -8.51 -15.64 0.94
N SER A 110 -9.65 -16.25 0.58
CA SER A 110 -9.74 -16.96 -0.71
C SER A 110 -9.69 -16.00 -1.92
N PHE A 111 -10.32 -14.84 -1.81
CA PHE A 111 -10.27 -13.78 -2.82
C PHE A 111 -8.90 -13.08 -2.83
N LEU A 112 -8.36 -12.81 -1.63
CA LEU A 112 -7.04 -12.19 -1.46
C LEU A 112 -5.86 -13.17 -1.66
N ASN A 113 -6.09 -14.48 -1.68
CA ASN A 113 -5.07 -15.50 -1.98
C ASN A 113 -4.70 -15.52 -3.46
N SER A 114 -5.49 -14.88 -4.33
CA SER A 114 -5.06 -14.62 -5.69
C SER A 114 -3.87 -13.68 -5.64
N LEU A 115 -2.67 -14.24 -5.88
CA LEU A 115 -1.40 -13.51 -5.91
C LEU A 115 -1.54 -12.23 -6.74
N LEU A 116 -2.20 -12.29 -7.90
CA LEU A 116 -2.37 -11.13 -8.77
C LEU A 116 -3.20 -10.01 -8.13
N ILE A 117 -4.32 -10.35 -7.46
CA ILE A 117 -5.20 -9.35 -6.82
C ILE A 117 -4.46 -8.68 -5.67
N TYR A 118 -3.84 -9.49 -4.80
CA TYR A 118 -3.10 -9.00 -3.65
C TYR A 118 -1.95 -8.05 -4.06
N GLN A 119 -1.16 -8.46 -5.05
CA GLN A 119 -0.03 -7.68 -5.53
C GLN A 119 -0.47 -6.39 -6.24
N SER A 120 -1.63 -6.42 -6.90
CA SER A 120 -2.23 -5.22 -7.50
C SER A 120 -2.66 -4.22 -6.42
N ILE A 121 -3.26 -4.69 -5.32
CA ILE A 121 -3.66 -3.83 -4.20
C ILE A 121 -2.42 -3.17 -3.58
N ILE A 122 -1.38 -3.95 -3.21
CA ILE A 122 -0.12 -3.40 -2.68
C ILE A 122 0.50 -2.37 -3.63
N THR A 123 0.45 -2.63 -4.94
CA THR A 123 0.96 -1.70 -5.94
C THR A 123 0.23 -0.36 -5.89
N VAL A 124 -1.11 -0.41 -5.89
CA VAL A 124 -1.96 0.80 -5.81
C VAL A 124 -1.72 1.53 -4.50
N GLU A 125 -1.59 0.82 -3.38
CA GLU A 125 -1.25 1.40 -2.07
C GLU A 125 0.09 2.14 -2.10
N GLY A 126 1.12 1.48 -2.63
CA GLY A 126 2.44 2.05 -2.74
C GLY A 126 2.43 3.34 -3.57
N ILE A 127 1.69 3.33 -4.69
CA ILE A 127 1.53 4.51 -5.55
C ILE A 127 0.76 5.62 -4.81
N LEU A 128 -0.32 5.31 -4.10
CA LEU A 128 -1.09 6.31 -3.35
C LEU A 128 -0.24 6.97 -2.25
N LEU A 129 0.58 6.19 -1.54
CA LEU A 129 1.52 6.71 -0.54
C LEU A 129 2.63 7.56 -1.16
N MET A 130 3.13 7.18 -2.33
CA MET A 130 4.09 8.01 -3.07
C MET A 130 3.48 9.34 -3.46
N ILE A 131 2.23 9.35 -3.96
CA ILE A 131 1.52 10.59 -4.33
C ILE A 131 1.25 11.45 -3.09
N GLY A 132 0.83 10.84 -1.97
CA GLY A 132 0.64 11.55 -0.70
C GLY A 132 1.94 12.20 -0.21
N GLY A 133 3.08 11.50 -0.34
CA GLY A 133 4.41 12.05 -0.02
C GLY A 133 4.93 13.09 -1.01
N LEU A 134 4.37 13.18 -2.22
CA LEU A 134 4.72 14.16 -3.26
C LEU A 134 3.87 15.43 -3.21
N THR A 135 3.14 15.68 -2.13
CA THR A 135 2.29 16.86 -2.01
C THR A 135 3.12 18.15 -2.06
N GLU A 136 3.02 18.84 -3.20
CA GLU A 136 3.57 20.18 -3.41
C GLU A 136 2.70 21.19 -2.63
N HIS A 137 3.34 21.99 -1.79
CA HIS A 137 2.79 23.24 -1.27
C HIS A 137 3.29 24.42 -2.08
#